data_AF-A0A7G5GRD2-F1
#
_entry.id   AF-A0A7G5GRD2-F1
#
_cell.length_a   1.000
_cell.length_b   1.000
_cell.length_c   1.000
_cell.angle_alpha   90.00
_cell.angle_beta   90.00
_cell.angle_gamma   90.00
#
_symmetry.space_group_name_H-M   'P 1'
#
loop_
_entity.id
_entity.type
_entity.pdbx_description
1 polymer ?
#
loop_
_entity_poly.entity_id
_entity_poly.type
_entity_poly.pdbx_seq_one_letter_code
_entity_poly.pdbx_strand_id
1 'polypeptide(L)'
;MFMRVNQLRRGWHGNFSALTSLLVLALGVFLVVSSCKNDETPAPVLSITSISPTSAPVGTPIVITGTAFNATPASNTVTFGSVPATVTGATTTSLTVVVPANAGTPINVSTGGATVSSTIAFALGNKPVVTVASNITANTNWTASNIYLIQGFVNVTSGATLTIEKGTIIKGAPKEQDPSGQAKGGTLIIQAGAKISAVGTADSPIIFTSSKAAGSRNYGDWGGVVLIGKAPINQPGATSFEGGIPGSTGTYSDVNDNSGTMQYCRIEFAGISLSNLANSEINGLTLYGVGAGTTIDHIQVSYSGDDSYEWFGGTVNMKNLVAFRGWDDDWDTDWGYSGKVQYAVSLRDPEVADQSASNGFESDNFAAGAPATGPNNGLPLTAPVFANVSNFVFSGTPSNAATAKGSGSYQSAMHLRRNTSISIFNSLFVGYPEGLRLDALTGTTNTLDNATAGNLQLRGIILANMNTPVRGAQSITNDQATAFFNTAAFKNQIIASSSLASLLLNSATFTLTAPNFLPQTGSPLLTGAIWDGKGADAFFTKETFIGAFGTTNWTTGWTNWDPQNANYDK
;
A
#
# COMPACT_ATOMS: atom_id res chain seq x y z
N MET A 1 -104.74 22.79 -6.93
CA MET A 1 -105.40 22.41 -5.66
C MET A 1 -104.76 23.26 -4.56
N PHE A 2 -105.50 24.26 -4.07
CA PHE A 2 -105.29 25.12 -2.86
C PHE A 2 -103.99 25.95 -2.76
N MET A 3 -103.98 27.24 -2.38
CA MET A 3 -105.03 28.24 -2.13
C MET A 3 -104.37 29.64 -2.06
N ARG A 4 -104.98 30.61 -2.74
CA ARG A 4 -105.16 32.05 -2.40
C ARG A 4 -103.96 32.98 -2.13
N VAL A 5 -103.94 34.09 -2.90
CA VAL A 5 -103.83 35.45 -2.35
C VAL A 5 -105.01 36.30 -2.85
N ASN A 6 -105.47 37.21 -2.00
CA ASN A 6 -106.61 38.11 -2.10
C ASN A 6 -106.13 39.56 -2.35
N GLN A 7 -107.01 40.39 -2.94
CA GLN A 7 -107.08 41.87 -2.83
C GLN A 7 -105.91 42.74 -3.34
N LEU A 8 -106.07 43.41 -4.50
CA LEU A 8 -106.30 44.87 -4.63
C LEU A 8 -106.36 45.29 -6.11
N ARG A 9 -107.00 46.44 -6.34
CA ARG A 9 -107.83 46.81 -7.50
C ARG A 9 -107.07 47.37 -8.72
N ARG A 10 -107.67 47.06 -9.90
CA ARG A 10 -107.93 47.86 -11.13
C ARG A 10 -107.01 49.07 -11.37
N GLY A 11 -106.42 49.27 -12.54
CA GLY A 11 -106.62 48.68 -13.87
C GLY A 11 -106.06 49.64 -14.94
N TRP A 12 -106.28 49.30 -16.20
CA TRP A 12 -106.07 50.13 -17.42
C TRP A 12 -104.63 50.13 -17.97
N HIS A 13 -104.21 49.36 -18.98
CA HIS A 13 -104.62 49.08 -20.38
C HIS A 13 -104.28 50.13 -21.45
N GLY A 14 -103.25 49.78 -22.23
CA GLY A 14 -103.25 49.84 -23.69
C GLY A 14 -102.23 50.78 -24.34
N ASN A 15 -101.59 50.49 -25.47
CA ASN A 15 -101.32 49.25 -26.21
C ASN A 15 -100.48 49.63 -27.46
N PHE A 16 -99.68 48.68 -27.99
CA PHE A 16 -98.96 48.70 -29.29
C PHE A 16 -97.79 49.70 -29.43
N SER A 17 -96.63 49.43 -30.02
CA SER A 17 -95.97 48.31 -30.72
C SER A 17 -94.69 48.96 -31.31
N ALA A 18 -93.54 48.37 -31.56
CA ALA A 18 -92.98 47.04 -31.43
C ALA A 18 -91.46 47.21 -31.63
N LEU A 19 -90.75 46.09 -31.54
CA LEU A 19 -89.31 45.90 -31.74
C LEU A 19 -88.40 46.20 -30.55
N THR A 20 -88.41 45.18 -29.68
CA THR A 20 -87.20 44.44 -29.27
C THR A 20 -86.15 45.19 -28.46
N SER A 21 -86.50 45.32 -27.19
CA SER A 21 -85.71 44.85 -26.05
C SER A 21 -84.27 45.35 -25.94
N LEU A 22 -84.09 46.54 -25.37
CA LEU A 22 -83.01 46.78 -24.40
C LEU A 22 -83.53 47.80 -23.36
N LEU A 23 -84.21 47.28 -22.32
CA LEU A 23 -84.51 48.00 -21.08
C LEU A 23 -83.95 47.11 -19.95
N VAL A 24 -82.82 47.49 -19.33
CA VAL A 24 -82.76 48.23 -18.06
C VAL A 24 -83.04 47.33 -16.86
N LEU A 25 -82.06 47.17 -15.96
CA LEU A 25 -82.10 47.84 -14.66
C LEU A 25 -80.78 47.60 -13.90
N ALA A 26 -80.25 48.70 -13.37
CA ALA A 26 -79.15 48.74 -12.44
C ALA A 26 -79.45 47.98 -11.15
N LEU A 27 -78.71 46.92 -10.88
CA LEU A 27 -77.98 46.70 -9.63
C LEU A 27 -77.14 45.42 -9.80
N GLY A 28 -75.84 45.53 -9.56
CA GLY A 28 -75.00 44.36 -9.41
C GLY A 28 -73.93 44.26 -10.49
N VAL A 29 -72.72 44.08 -9.98
CA VAL A 29 -71.57 43.54 -10.68
C VAL A 29 -70.76 44.57 -11.47
N PHE A 30 -69.94 45.33 -10.73
CA PHE A 30 -68.56 45.59 -11.15
C PHE A 30 -67.88 44.21 -11.32
N LEU A 31 -68.11 43.53 -12.44
CA LEU A 31 -67.21 42.46 -12.89
C LEU A 31 -66.01 43.18 -13.48
N VAL A 32 -65.10 43.48 -12.56
CA VAL A 32 -63.67 43.35 -12.75
C VAL A 32 -63.43 42.39 -13.91
N VAL A 33 -63.09 42.92 -15.09
CA VAL A 33 -62.19 42.20 -15.98
C VAL A 33 -60.90 42.17 -15.20
N SER A 34 -60.80 41.19 -14.29
CA SER A 34 -59.54 40.84 -13.70
C SER A 34 -58.85 40.20 -14.87
N SER A 35 -58.16 41.05 -15.65
CA SER A 35 -56.95 40.67 -16.32
C SER A 35 -56.26 39.71 -15.36
N CYS A 36 -56.34 38.41 -15.64
CA CYS A 36 -55.36 37.47 -15.17
C CYS A 36 -54.03 38.04 -15.67
N LYS A 37 -53.42 38.92 -14.85
CA LYS A 37 -51.98 38.98 -14.83
C LYS A 37 -51.61 37.60 -14.36
N ASN A 38 -51.36 36.72 -15.32
CA ASN A 38 -50.46 35.62 -15.14
C ASN A 38 -49.13 36.27 -14.74
N ASP A 39 -49.00 36.66 -13.47
CA ASP A 39 -47.70 36.76 -12.81
C ASP A 39 -47.20 35.33 -12.61
N GLU A 40 -47.11 34.58 -13.71
CA GLU A 40 -46.33 33.37 -13.81
C GLU A 40 -44.89 33.87 -13.89
N THR A 41 -44.29 34.15 -12.72
CA THR A 41 -42.84 34.24 -12.64
C THR A 41 -42.30 32.93 -13.24
N PRO A 42 -41.49 32.99 -14.30
CA PRO A 42 -40.97 31.78 -14.94
C PRO A 42 -40.34 30.88 -13.89
N ALA A 43 -40.66 29.57 -13.93
CA ALA A 43 -40.06 28.61 -13.03
C ALA A 43 -38.52 28.75 -13.09
N PRO A 44 -37.83 28.74 -11.93
CA PRO A 44 -36.38 28.91 -11.91
C PRO A 44 -35.75 27.84 -12.80
N VAL A 45 -34.86 28.26 -13.70
CA VAL A 45 -34.11 27.35 -14.58
C VAL A 45 -32.91 26.83 -13.79
N LEU A 46 -32.53 25.57 -14.04
CA LEU A 46 -31.36 24.96 -13.40
C LEU A 46 -30.11 25.80 -13.71
N SER A 47 -29.43 26.28 -12.68
CA SER A 47 -28.22 27.10 -12.83
C SER A 47 -27.23 26.87 -11.69
N ILE A 48 -25.96 27.17 -11.95
CA ILE A 48 -24.90 27.29 -10.95
C ILE A 48 -24.46 28.76 -10.94
N THR A 49 -24.57 29.42 -9.79
CA THR A 49 -24.23 30.83 -9.61
C THR A 49 -22.92 31.03 -8.86
N SER A 50 -22.57 30.14 -7.92
CA SER A 50 -21.29 30.20 -7.21
C SER A 50 -20.80 28.84 -6.74
N ILE A 51 -19.49 28.73 -6.54
CA ILE A 51 -18.83 27.59 -5.91
C ILE A 51 -17.98 28.16 -4.78
N SER A 52 -18.11 27.62 -3.56
CA SER A 52 -17.34 28.06 -2.41
C SER A 52 -16.87 26.90 -1.53
N PRO A 53 -15.57 26.76 -1.26
CA PRO A 53 -14.46 27.46 -1.93
C PRO A 53 -14.29 27.02 -3.40
N THR A 54 -13.64 27.86 -4.23
CA THR A 54 -13.29 27.51 -5.64
C THR A 54 -12.04 26.63 -5.74
N SER A 55 -11.38 26.35 -4.61
CA SER A 55 -10.28 25.39 -4.52
C SER A 55 -10.32 24.69 -3.17
N ALA A 56 -10.21 23.38 -3.18
CA ALA A 56 -10.15 22.56 -1.98
C ALA A 56 -9.53 21.19 -2.28
N PRO A 57 -8.85 20.54 -1.31
CA PRO A 57 -8.36 19.17 -1.47
C PRO A 57 -9.49 18.14 -1.46
N VAL A 58 -9.17 16.91 -1.88
CA VAL A 58 -10.08 15.75 -1.82
C VAL A 58 -10.68 15.58 -0.43
N GLY A 59 -11.96 15.22 -0.36
CA GLY A 59 -12.70 14.99 0.88
C GLY A 59 -13.27 16.25 1.52
N THR A 60 -12.89 17.44 1.04
CA THR A 60 -13.43 18.70 1.56
C THR A 60 -14.88 18.90 1.10
N PRO A 61 -15.81 19.23 2.00
CA PRO A 61 -17.14 19.68 1.60
C PRO A 61 -17.06 21.09 0.99
N ILE A 62 -17.66 21.26 -0.19
CA ILE A 62 -17.86 22.56 -0.82
C ILE A 62 -19.34 22.82 -1.04
N VAL A 63 -19.69 24.09 -1.21
CA VAL A 63 -21.06 24.53 -1.49
C VAL A 63 -21.17 25.00 -2.94
N ILE A 64 -22.10 24.40 -3.68
CA ILE A 64 -22.53 24.86 -5.00
C ILE A 64 -23.83 25.62 -4.81
N THR A 65 -23.83 26.92 -5.09
CA THR A 65 -25.03 27.77 -5.05
C THR A 65 -25.60 27.89 -6.45
N GLY A 66 -26.93 27.91 -6.56
CA GLY A 66 -27.62 27.94 -7.85
C GLY A 66 -29.13 28.06 -7.71
N THR A 67 -29.84 27.59 -8.72
CA THR A 67 -31.31 27.57 -8.75
C THR A 67 -31.82 26.25 -9.28
N ALA A 68 -33.04 25.88 -8.86
CA ALA A 68 -33.77 24.68 -9.30
C ALA A 68 -33.04 23.35 -9.08
N PHE A 69 -32.23 23.26 -8.03
CA PHE A 69 -31.75 21.97 -7.52
C PHE A 69 -32.89 21.17 -6.88
N ASN A 70 -32.74 19.86 -6.79
CA ASN A 70 -33.69 19.05 -6.03
C ASN A 70 -33.36 19.14 -4.53
N ALA A 71 -34.35 19.39 -3.68
CA ALA A 71 -34.13 19.44 -2.22
C ALA A 71 -33.75 18.08 -1.60
N THR A 72 -33.88 16.97 -2.35
CA THR A 72 -33.41 15.64 -1.95
C THR A 72 -31.99 15.41 -2.48
N PRO A 73 -30.97 15.22 -1.63
CA PRO A 73 -29.58 15.04 -2.07
C PRO A 73 -29.40 13.96 -3.13
N ALA A 74 -29.99 12.78 -2.92
CA ALA A 74 -29.89 11.63 -3.84
C ALA A 74 -30.55 11.86 -5.21
N SER A 75 -31.36 12.90 -5.36
CA SER A 75 -32.00 13.27 -6.63
C SER A 75 -31.16 14.26 -7.46
N ASN A 76 -29.99 14.66 -6.96
CA ASN A 76 -29.01 15.44 -7.72
C ASN A 76 -27.81 14.55 -8.04
N THR A 77 -27.33 14.62 -9.27
CA THR A 77 -26.04 14.03 -9.66
C THR A 77 -25.04 15.16 -9.86
N VAL A 78 -23.92 15.12 -9.15
CA VAL A 78 -22.84 16.10 -9.29
C VAL A 78 -21.56 15.41 -9.77
N THR A 79 -20.89 15.97 -10.77
CA THR A 79 -19.57 15.52 -11.22
C THR A 79 -18.56 16.66 -11.26
N PHE A 80 -17.29 16.36 -10.98
CA PHE A 80 -16.15 17.24 -11.18
C PHE A 80 -15.40 16.75 -12.43
N GLY A 81 -15.64 17.37 -13.58
CA GLY A 81 -15.32 16.78 -14.87
C GLY A 81 -16.14 15.50 -15.07
N SER A 82 -15.46 14.37 -15.27
CA SER A 82 -16.08 13.04 -15.37
C SER A 82 -16.25 12.31 -14.03
N VAL A 83 -15.71 12.84 -12.93
CA VAL A 83 -15.67 12.14 -11.64
C VAL A 83 -16.92 12.44 -10.82
N PRO A 84 -17.72 11.43 -10.42
CA PRO A 84 -18.87 11.62 -9.54
C PRO A 84 -18.48 12.13 -8.15
N ALA A 85 -19.28 13.03 -7.59
CA ALA A 85 -19.13 13.52 -6.23
C ALA A 85 -20.34 13.13 -5.37
N THR A 86 -20.09 12.91 -4.08
CA THR A 86 -21.16 12.62 -3.12
C THR A 86 -21.86 13.91 -2.70
N VAL A 87 -23.18 13.96 -2.89
CA VAL A 87 -24.04 15.06 -2.42
C VAL A 87 -24.52 14.73 -1.00
N THR A 88 -24.10 15.52 -0.01
CA THR A 88 -24.40 15.28 1.41
C THR A 88 -25.50 16.19 1.95
N GLY A 89 -25.79 17.29 1.26
CA GLY A 89 -26.87 18.21 1.60
C GLY A 89 -27.43 18.89 0.36
N ALA A 90 -28.73 19.20 0.36
CA ALA A 90 -29.38 19.85 -0.76
C ALA A 90 -30.57 20.72 -0.32
N THR A 91 -30.69 21.88 -0.95
CA THR A 91 -31.88 22.73 -1.00
C THR A 91 -32.15 23.09 -2.46
N THR A 92 -33.21 23.83 -2.75
CA THR A 92 -33.50 24.27 -4.14
C THR A 92 -32.46 25.26 -4.70
N THR A 93 -31.57 25.79 -3.86
CA THR A 93 -30.57 26.81 -4.23
C THR A 93 -29.14 26.49 -3.77
N SER A 94 -28.93 25.39 -3.07
CA SER A 94 -27.61 25.00 -2.56
C SER A 94 -27.43 23.49 -2.55
N LEU A 95 -26.25 23.02 -2.96
CA LEU A 95 -25.79 21.65 -2.77
C LEU A 95 -24.51 21.65 -1.94
N THR A 96 -24.44 20.82 -0.91
CA THR A 96 -23.19 20.48 -0.24
C THR A 96 -22.66 19.19 -0.84
N VAL A 97 -21.45 19.25 -1.40
CA VAL A 97 -20.81 18.13 -2.10
C VAL A 97 -19.40 17.90 -1.59
N VAL A 98 -18.98 16.64 -1.53
CA VAL A 98 -17.62 16.27 -1.13
C VAL A 98 -16.74 16.20 -2.37
N VAL A 99 -15.61 16.92 -2.38
CA VAL A 99 -14.65 16.90 -3.50
C VAL A 99 -14.10 15.47 -3.69
N PRO A 100 -14.32 14.83 -4.85
CA PRO A 100 -13.87 13.47 -5.08
C PRO A 100 -12.38 13.41 -5.44
N ALA A 101 -11.76 12.23 -5.30
CA ALA A 101 -10.41 12.00 -5.81
C ALA A 101 -10.34 12.25 -7.32
N ASN A 102 -9.24 12.86 -7.79
CA ASN A 102 -9.07 13.26 -9.20
C ASN A 102 -10.14 14.23 -9.73
N ALA A 103 -10.73 15.06 -8.86
CA ALA A 103 -11.71 16.07 -9.26
C ALA A 103 -11.22 16.95 -10.43
N GLY A 104 -12.00 16.96 -11.52
CA GLY A 104 -11.76 17.78 -12.71
C GLY A 104 -12.70 18.98 -12.81
N THR A 105 -12.67 19.63 -13.99
CA THR A 105 -13.51 20.77 -14.35
C THR A 105 -14.15 20.53 -15.73
N PRO A 106 -15.37 21.03 -16.04
CA PRO A 106 -16.26 21.81 -15.17
C PRO A 106 -16.99 20.96 -14.12
N ILE A 107 -17.58 21.60 -13.11
CA ILE A 107 -18.54 20.91 -12.22
C ILE A 107 -19.88 20.84 -12.94
N ASN A 108 -20.46 19.65 -13.07
CA ASN A 108 -21.78 19.46 -13.65
C ASN A 108 -22.79 19.11 -12.57
N VAL A 109 -23.96 19.74 -12.58
CA VAL A 109 -25.11 19.38 -11.76
C VAL A 109 -26.23 18.92 -12.68
N SER A 110 -26.74 17.71 -12.44
CA SER A 110 -27.90 17.16 -13.15
C SER A 110 -29.03 16.85 -12.19
N THR A 111 -30.25 17.29 -12.53
CA THR A 111 -31.48 17.04 -11.77
C THR A 111 -32.69 17.18 -12.69
N GLY A 112 -33.71 16.35 -12.49
CA GLY A 112 -34.96 16.43 -13.27
C GLY A 112 -34.80 16.29 -14.78
N GLY A 113 -33.74 15.59 -15.24
CA GLY A 113 -33.43 15.42 -16.67
C GLY A 113 -32.70 16.60 -17.32
N ALA A 114 -32.41 17.67 -16.58
CA ALA A 114 -31.59 18.79 -17.03
C ALA A 114 -30.17 18.69 -16.45
N THR A 115 -29.19 19.22 -17.17
CA THR A 115 -27.78 19.31 -16.76
C THR A 115 -27.27 20.73 -16.99
N VAL A 116 -26.55 21.27 -16.01
CA VAL A 116 -25.83 22.54 -16.13
C VAL A 116 -24.37 22.35 -15.75
N SER A 117 -23.47 23.02 -16.46
CA SER A 117 -22.04 23.05 -16.17
C SER A 117 -21.66 24.38 -15.50
N SER A 118 -20.73 24.33 -14.55
CA SER A 118 -20.18 25.53 -13.93
C SER A 118 -19.36 26.33 -14.95
N THR A 119 -19.55 27.64 -14.96
CA THR A 119 -18.64 28.58 -15.64
C THR A 119 -17.47 28.99 -14.75
N ILE A 120 -17.61 28.78 -13.44
CA ILE A 120 -16.58 29.00 -12.43
C ILE A 120 -15.67 27.77 -12.43
N ALA A 121 -14.36 28.01 -12.58
CA ALA A 121 -13.35 26.98 -12.48
C ALA A 121 -13.19 26.55 -11.02
N PHE A 122 -13.20 25.23 -10.79
CA PHE A 122 -12.76 24.64 -9.54
C PHE A 122 -11.33 24.10 -9.71
N ALA A 123 -10.47 24.34 -8.73
CA ALA A 123 -9.13 23.78 -8.70
C ALA A 123 -9.01 22.74 -7.57
N LEU A 124 -8.51 21.53 -7.87
CA LEU A 124 -8.18 20.57 -6.83
C LEU A 124 -6.96 21.09 -6.05
N GLY A 125 -7.19 21.44 -4.78
CA GLY A 125 -6.20 22.00 -3.88
C GLY A 125 -5.31 20.94 -3.25
N ASN A 126 -4.19 21.37 -2.65
CA ASN A 126 -3.32 20.46 -1.90
C ASN A 126 -3.88 20.22 -0.50
N LYS A 127 -3.64 19.03 0.05
CA LYS A 127 -3.91 18.73 1.45
C LYS A 127 -3.02 19.58 2.38
N PRO A 128 -3.52 20.01 3.56
CA PRO A 128 -2.68 20.61 4.58
C PRO A 128 -1.54 19.69 4.99
N VAL A 129 -0.34 20.27 5.19
CA VAL A 129 0.85 19.54 5.65
C VAL A 129 1.06 19.81 7.13
N VAL A 130 1.16 18.74 7.93
CA VAL A 130 1.55 18.77 9.34
C VAL A 130 3.00 18.28 9.44
N THR A 131 3.91 19.19 9.76
CA THR A 131 5.31 18.82 10.02
C THR A 131 5.44 18.12 11.37
N VAL A 132 6.07 16.96 11.37
CA VAL A 132 6.38 16.15 12.54
C VAL A 132 7.90 16.05 12.67
N ALA A 133 8.44 16.84 13.61
CA ALA A 133 9.88 17.00 13.84
C ALA A 133 10.32 16.62 15.26
N SER A 134 9.37 16.15 16.08
CA SER A 134 9.57 15.81 17.49
C SER A 134 8.98 14.44 17.79
N ASN A 135 9.51 13.80 18.83
CA ASN A 135 9.01 12.51 19.30
C ASN A 135 7.53 12.58 19.73
N ILE A 136 6.82 11.50 19.47
CA ILE A 136 5.42 11.27 19.86
C ILE A 136 5.42 10.58 21.21
N THR A 137 5.14 11.34 22.27
CA THR A 137 5.23 10.86 23.66
C THR A 137 3.88 10.51 24.30
N ALA A 138 2.79 10.72 23.57
CA ALA A 138 1.43 10.37 23.98
C ALA A 138 0.64 9.86 22.77
N ASN A 139 -0.50 9.20 23.05
CA ASN A 139 -1.39 8.71 22.01
C ASN A 139 -1.75 9.82 21.02
N THR A 140 -1.52 9.56 19.74
CA THR A 140 -1.65 10.55 18.67
C THR A 140 -2.39 9.95 17.50
N ASN A 141 -3.27 10.74 16.89
CA ASN A 141 -4.05 10.34 15.72
C ASN A 141 -3.62 11.14 14.50
N TRP A 142 -3.31 10.44 13.41
CA TRP A 142 -3.07 11.01 12.09
C TRP A 142 -4.27 10.74 11.18
N THR A 143 -4.75 11.79 10.50
CA THR A 143 -6.01 11.75 9.73
C THR A 143 -5.76 11.89 8.22
N ALA A 144 -6.66 11.31 7.41
CA ALA A 144 -6.52 11.30 5.95
C ALA A 144 -6.71 12.69 5.29
N SER A 145 -7.23 13.65 6.06
CA SER A 145 -7.38 15.06 5.68
C SER A 145 -6.04 15.80 5.62
N ASN A 146 -4.98 15.26 6.23
CA ASN A 146 -3.66 15.88 6.29
C ASN A 146 -2.62 15.01 5.58
N ILE A 147 -1.53 15.65 5.18
CA ILE A 147 -0.25 15.02 4.90
C ILE A 147 0.63 15.20 6.14
N TYR A 148 1.29 14.14 6.59
CA TYR A 148 2.25 14.23 7.70
C TYR A 148 3.67 14.20 7.17
N LEU A 149 4.44 15.26 7.35
CA LEU A 149 5.83 15.36 6.90
C LEU A 149 6.78 15.07 8.07
N ILE A 150 7.45 13.93 8.05
CA ILE A 150 8.43 13.52 9.06
C ILE A 150 9.79 14.16 8.71
N GLN A 151 10.38 14.87 9.67
CA GLN A 151 11.72 15.46 9.54
C GLN A 151 12.64 14.91 10.63
N GLY A 152 13.79 14.35 10.22
CA GLY A 152 14.68 13.63 11.13
C GLY A 152 14.04 12.37 11.71
N PHE A 153 14.59 11.90 12.82
CA PHE A 153 14.06 10.73 13.53
C PHE A 153 12.88 11.12 14.42
N VAL A 154 11.71 10.55 14.16
CA VAL A 154 10.53 10.70 14.99
C VAL A 154 10.24 9.37 15.70
N ASN A 155 10.44 9.37 17.01
CA ASN A 155 10.19 8.20 17.84
C ASN A 155 8.77 8.27 18.41
N VAL A 156 7.98 7.20 18.22
CA VAL A 156 6.82 6.92 19.07
C VAL A 156 7.36 6.20 20.30
N THR A 157 7.28 6.86 21.45
CA THR A 157 7.94 6.39 22.67
C THR A 157 7.09 5.37 23.43
N SER A 158 7.74 4.56 24.27
CA SER A 158 7.08 3.55 25.11
C SER A 158 5.81 4.08 25.81
N GLY A 159 4.73 3.30 25.73
CA GLY A 159 3.42 3.65 26.28
C GLY A 159 2.52 4.47 25.33
N ALA A 160 3.06 5.08 24.27
CA ALA A 160 2.27 5.79 23.27
C ALA A 160 1.82 4.87 22.14
N THR A 161 0.64 5.15 21.59
CA THR A 161 0.13 4.56 20.35
C THR A 161 -0.05 5.64 19.28
N LEU A 162 0.57 5.43 18.12
CA LEU A 162 0.30 6.21 16.91
C LEU A 162 -0.80 5.53 16.10
N THR A 163 -1.97 6.15 16.00
CA THR A 163 -3.09 5.68 15.17
C THR A 163 -3.11 6.45 13.87
N ILE A 164 -3.10 5.75 12.73
CA ILE A 164 -3.11 6.35 11.40
C ILE A 164 -4.38 5.92 10.69
N GLU A 165 -5.21 6.89 10.31
CA GLU A 165 -6.43 6.66 9.54
C GLU A 165 -6.10 6.11 8.15
N LYS A 166 -6.89 5.17 7.64
CA LYS A 166 -6.79 4.67 6.26
C LYS A 166 -6.76 5.82 5.24
N GLY A 167 -5.97 5.69 4.17
CA GLY A 167 -5.82 6.74 3.15
C GLY A 167 -4.95 7.93 3.57
N THR A 168 -4.37 7.92 4.78
CA THR A 168 -3.40 8.95 5.19
C THR A 168 -2.12 8.87 4.37
N ILE A 169 -1.60 10.03 4.00
CA ILE A 169 -0.31 10.19 3.33
C ILE A 169 0.71 10.69 4.34
N ILE A 170 1.83 9.99 4.44
CA ILE A 170 2.98 10.29 5.28
C ILE A 170 4.17 10.47 4.36
N LYS A 171 4.87 11.59 4.50
CA LYS A 171 6.04 11.93 3.71
C LYS A 171 7.29 11.94 4.58
N GLY A 172 8.36 11.28 4.15
CA GLY A 172 9.67 11.42 4.75
C GLY A 172 10.47 12.53 4.08
N ALA A 173 11.01 13.45 4.87
CA ALA A 173 11.89 14.50 4.36
C ALA A 173 13.31 13.96 4.08
N PRO A 174 14.04 14.54 3.12
CA PRO A 174 15.43 14.16 2.90
C PRO A 174 16.32 14.70 4.02
N LYS A 175 17.55 14.17 4.13
CA LYS A 175 18.49 14.48 5.22
C LYS A 175 18.80 15.96 5.40
N GLU A 176 18.75 16.76 4.33
CA GLU A 176 19.02 18.20 4.37
C GLU A 176 17.92 18.97 5.14
N GLN A 177 16.79 18.34 5.41
CA GLN A 177 15.68 18.90 6.18
C GLN A 177 15.63 18.41 7.63
N ASP A 178 16.68 17.74 8.11
CA ASP A 178 16.79 17.34 9.52
C ASP A 178 16.93 18.58 10.43
N PRO A 179 15.96 18.88 11.32
CA PRO A 179 16.03 20.04 12.21
C PRO A 179 17.12 19.92 13.27
N SER A 180 17.63 18.71 13.55
CA SER A 180 18.73 18.51 14.49
C SER A 180 20.12 18.79 13.90
N GLY A 181 20.20 18.95 12.57
CA GLY A 181 21.46 19.13 11.85
C GLY A 181 22.35 17.88 11.82
N GLN A 182 21.82 16.71 12.20
CA GLN A 182 22.54 15.43 12.19
C GLN A 182 22.46 14.71 10.84
N ALA A 183 21.89 15.36 9.82
CA ALA A 183 21.70 14.83 8.47
C ALA A 183 20.94 13.49 8.46
N LYS A 184 19.90 13.38 9.30
CA LYS A 184 19.01 12.21 9.34
C LYS A 184 17.80 12.43 8.44
N GLY A 185 17.60 11.53 7.47
CA GLY A 185 16.34 11.50 6.72
C GLY A 185 15.15 11.30 7.65
N GLY A 186 13.98 11.79 7.24
CA GLY A 186 12.72 11.52 7.93
C GLY A 186 12.57 10.02 8.17
N THR A 187 12.37 9.59 9.41
CA THR A 187 12.26 8.18 9.78
C THR A 187 11.21 8.03 10.88
N LEU A 188 10.26 7.11 10.70
CA LEU A 188 9.28 6.77 11.74
C LEU A 188 9.77 5.57 12.54
N ILE A 189 9.99 5.75 13.85
CA ILE A 189 10.53 4.71 14.72
C ILE A 189 9.50 4.40 15.81
N ILE A 190 8.96 3.19 15.81
CA ILE A 190 8.09 2.68 16.87
C ILE A 190 8.98 1.98 17.89
N GLN A 191 9.23 2.62 19.03
CA GLN A 191 10.13 2.07 20.05
C GLN A 191 9.52 0.89 20.81
N ALA A 192 10.38 0.09 21.45
CA ALA A 192 9.94 -0.99 22.32
C ALA A 192 8.93 -0.52 23.38
N GLY A 193 7.75 -1.15 23.40
CA GLY A 193 6.64 -0.79 24.28
C GLY A 193 5.72 0.32 23.76
N ALA A 194 6.01 0.92 22.61
CA ALA A 194 5.08 1.75 21.84
C ALA A 194 4.28 0.89 20.85
N LYS A 195 3.25 1.48 20.24
CA LYS A 195 2.44 0.81 19.21
C LYS A 195 2.15 1.69 18.01
N ILE A 196 1.99 1.04 16.85
CA ILE A 196 1.39 1.62 15.65
C ILE A 196 0.04 0.95 15.36
N SER A 197 -0.95 1.74 14.95
CA SER A 197 -2.22 1.26 14.41
C SER A 197 -2.44 1.91 13.05
N ALA A 198 -1.82 1.34 12.02
CA ALA A 198 -1.93 1.76 10.62
C ALA A 198 -2.76 0.73 9.86
N VAL A 199 -4.08 0.89 9.91
CA VAL A 199 -5.03 -0.06 9.30
C VAL A 199 -5.66 0.57 8.07
N GLY A 200 -4.98 0.43 6.94
CA GLY A 200 -5.50 0.78 5.62
C GLY A 200 -6.54 -0.23 5.13
N THR A 201 -7.00 -0.02 3.90
CA THR A 201 -7.87 -0.98 3.19
C THR A 201 -7.41 -1.05 1.74
N ALA A 202 -7.89 -2.06 0.99
CA ALA A 202 -7.46 -2.19 -0.40
C ALA A 202 -7.76 -0.94 -1.25
N ASP A 203 -8.91 -0.30 -1.01
CA ASP A 203 -9.34 0.93 -1.71
C ASP A 203 -8.77 2.23 -1.10
N SER A 204 -8.17 2.15 0.08
CA SER A 204 -7.63 3.32 0.80
C SER A 204 -6.40 2.91 1.62
N PRO A 205 -5.29 2.55 0.95
CA PRO A 205 -4.07 2.18 1.62
C PRO A 205 -3.46 3.39 2.33
N ILE A 206 -2.68 3.15 3.38
CA ILE A 206 -1.84 4.17 4.01
C ILE A 206 -0.52 4.25 3.23
N ILE A 207 -0.06 5.44 2.90
CA ILE A 207 1.11 5.63 2.03
C ILE A 207 2.18 6.39 2.78
N PHE A 208 3.33 5.75 2.99
CA PHE A 208 4.58 6.33 3.45
C PHE A 208 5.47 6.54 2.22
N THR A 209 5.90 7.76 1.91
CA THR A 209 6.58 8.05 0.64
C THR A 209 7.57 9.22 0.76
N SER A 210 8.35 9.47 -0.28
CA SER A 210 9.25 10.62 -0.37
C SER A 210 8.51 11.95 -0.36
N SER A 211 9.08 12.97 0.30
CA SER A 211 8.55 14.33 0.23
C SER A 211 8.80 15.03 -1.10
N LYS A 212 9.66 14.47 -1.97
CA LYS A 212 9.94 15.04 -3.30
C LYS A 212 8.72 14.95 -4.21
N ALA A 213 8.68 15.90 -5.15
CA ALA A 213 7.61 15.99 -6.14
C ALA A 213 7.55 14.75 -7.04
N ALA A 214 6.36 14.44 -7.55
CA ALA A 214 6.17 13.41 -8.56
C ALA A 214 7.11 13.64 -9.75
N GLY A 215 7.75 12.57 -10.23
CA GLY A 215 8.77 12.60 -11.28
C GLY A 215 10.19 12.84 -10.78
N SER A 216 10.37 13.35 -9.56
CA SER A 216 11.68 13.74 -9.00
C SER A 216 12.13 12.92 -7.79
N ARG A 217 11.42 11.82 -7.49
CA ARG A 217 11.75 10.90 -6.39
C ARG A 217 12.90 9.97 -6.79
N ASN A 218 13.67 9.52 -5.81
CA ASN A 218 14.74 8.57 -6.01
C ASN A 218 14.77 7.56 -4.85
N TYR A 219 15.49 6.46 -5.05
CA TYR A 219 15.74 5.47 -4.01
C TYR A 219 16.45 6.11 -2.82
N GLY A 220 16.08 5.74 -1.59
CA GLY A 220 16.71 6.29 -0.38
C GLY A 220 16.45 7.78 -0.14
N ASP A 221 15.31 8.30 -0.60
CA ASP A 221 14.95 9.71 -0.40
C ASP A 221 14.71 10.06 1.09
N TRP A 222 14.31 9.07 1.89
CA TRP A 222 14.02 9.19 3.31
C TRP A 222 14.29 7.86 4.03
N GLY A 223 14.25 7.85 5.36
CA GLY A 223 14.71 6.72 6.16
C GLY A 223 13.87 5.46 6.05
N GLY A 224 12.54 5.57 6.16
CA GLY A 224 11.66 4.40 6.19
C GLY A 224 10.91 4.24 7.51
N VAL A 225 10.39 3.03 7.73
CA VAL A 225 9.60 2.69 8.92
C VAL A 225 10.31 1.61 9.72
N VAL A 226 10.49 1.86 11.01
CA VAL A 226 11.22 0.97 11.92
C VAL A 226 10.30 0.58 13.07
N LEU A 227 10.12 -0.73 13.29
CA LEU A 227 9.44 -1.25 14.48
C LEU A 227 10.45 -1.97 15.37
N ILE A 228 10.46 -1.60 16.64
CA ILE A 228 11.31 -2.20 17.66
C ILE A 228 10.39 -2.85 18.69
N GLY A 229 10.43 -4.17 18.78
CA GLY A 229 9.67 -4.97 19.72
C GLY A 229 10.49 -5.43 20.93
N LYS A 230 10.06 -6.54 21.53
CA LYS A 230 10.72 -7.17 22.69
C LYS A 230 10.89 -8.69 22.55
N ALA A 231 10.71 -9.23 21.36
CA ALA A 231 10.83 -10.65 21.06
C ALA A 231 12.29 -11.08 20.80
N PRO A 232 12.61 -12.38 21.01
CA PRO A 232 13.98 -12.89 21.00
C PRO A 232 14.85 -12.46 19.82
N ILE A 233 16.10 -12.13 20.15
CA ILE A 233 17.17 -11.77 19.22
C ILE A 233 18.45 -12.44 19.69
N ASN A 234 19.34 -12.81 18.78
CA ASN A 234 20.60 -13.46 19.13
C ASN A 234 21.77 -12.47 19.37
N GLN A 235 21.43 -11.19 19.45
CA GLN A 235 22.31 -10.08 19.86
C GLN A 235 21.79 -9.37 21.13
N PRO A 236 21.64 -10.06 22.29
CA PRO A 236 21.06 -9.47 23.52
C PRO A 236 21.95 -8.42 24.21
N GLY A 237 23.11 -8.08 23.62
CA GLY A 237 24.01 -7.04 24.10
C GLY A 237 24.13 -5.85 23.16
N ALA A 238 23.38 -5.81 22.05
CA ALA A 238 23.45 -4.73 21.08
C ALA A 238 22.99 -3.41 21.72
N THR A 239 23.86 -2.41 21.68
CA THR A 239 23.63 -1.04 22.19
C THR A 239 23.46 -0.01 21.08
N SER A 240 23.35 -0.48 19.84
CA SER A 240 23.12 0.32 18.65
C SER A 240 22.35 -0.54 17.66
N PHE A 241 21.35 0.07 17.04
CA PHE A 241 20.71 -0.48 15.86
C PHE A 241 21.41 0.08 14.62
N GLU A 242 21.31 -0.65 13.51
CA GLU A 242 21.72 -0.15 12.21
C GLU A 242 20.96 1.15 11.88
N GLY A 243 21.54 1.96 10.99
CA GLY A 243 20.95 3.24 10.67
C GLY A 243 21.15 4.31 11.76
N GLY A 244 22.10 4.12 12.68
CA GLY A 244 22.37 5.10 13.74
C GLY A 244 21.16 5.37 14.65
N ILE A 245 20.26 4.39 14.71
CA ILE A 245 19.03 4.46 15.50
C ILE A 245 19.40 4.19 16.98
N PRO A 246 19.10 5.12 17.90
CA PRO A 246 19.45 4.95 19.29
C PRO A 246 18.54 3.90 19.94
N GLY A 247 19.15 2.96 20.67
CA GLY A 247 18.42 1.99 21.46
C GLY A 247 19.30 0.81 21.87
N SER A 248 18.74 -0.09 22.67
CA SER A 248 19.37 -1.34 23.00
C SER A 248 18.36 -2.48 22.97
N THR A 249 18.83 -3.66 22.60
CA THR A 249 18.02 -4.88 22.61
C THR A 249 17.75 -5.36 24.04
N GLY A 250 18.65 -5.09 24.99
CA GLY A 250 18.53 -5.63 26.34
C GLY A 250 18.27 -7.15 26.30
N THR A 251 17.35 -7.65 27.14
CA THR A 251 17.11 -9.09 27.21
C THR A 251 16.18 -9.67 26.15
N TYR A 252 15.47 -8.84 25.36
CA TYR A 252 14.36 -9.19 24.45
C TYR A 252 13.95 -10.68 24.48
N SER A 253 12.92 -11.02 25.26
CA SER A 253 12.53 -12.41 25.50
C SER A 253 11.04 -12.68 25.32
N ASP A 254 10.23 -11.65 25.05
CA ASP A 254 8.79 -11.77 24.91
C ASP A 254 8.41 -12.17 23.48
N VAL A 255 8.33 -13.47 23.23
CA VAL A 255 7.92 -14.02 21.93
C VAL A 255 6.56 -13.53 21.45
N ASN A 256 5.68 -13.07 22.35
CA ASN A 256 4.35 -12.59 22.00
C ASN A 256 4.22 -11.06 22.11
N ASP A 257 5.35 -10.34 22.14
CA ASP A 257 5.34 -8.88 22.11
C ASP A 257 4.49 -8.34 20.94
N ASN A 258 3.88 -7.20 21.15
CA ASN A 258 2.91 -6.62 20.23
C ASN A 258 3.20 -5.14 20.01
N SER A 259 3.84 -4.84 18.87
CA SER A 259 4.14 -3.50 18.38
C SER A 259 2.97 -2.86 17.61
N GLY A 260 1.83 -3.55 17.51
CA GLY A 260 0.58 -3.06 16.94
C GLY A 260 0.19 -3.73 15.61
N THR A 261 -0.39 -2.94 14.71
CA THR A 261 -0.93 -3.41 13.42
C THR A 261 -0.54 -2.48 12.28
N MET A 262 -0.02 -3.07 11.19
CA MET A 262 0.15 -2.43 9.89
C MET A 262 -0.55 -3.29 8.84
N GLN A 263 -1.57 -2.73 8.18
CA GLN A 263 -2.32 -3.43 7.14
C GLN A 263 -2.61 -2.52 5.95
N TYR A 264 -2.45 -3.03 4.72
CA TYR A 264 -2.63 -2.26 3.48
C TYR A 264 -1.82 -0.95 3.50
N CYS A 265 -0.50 -1.09 3.66
CA CYS A 265 0.42 0.04 3.68
C CYS A 265 1.39 -0.03 2.49
N ARG A 266 1.73 1.13 1.93
CA ARG A 266 2.81 1.29 0.95
C ARG A 266 3.94 2.09 1.58
N ILE A 267 5.17 1.62 1.43
CA ILE A 267 6.39 2.30 1.83
C ILE A 267 7.21 2.50 0.56
N GLU A 268 7.37 3.74 0.13
CA GLU A 268 7.91 4.08 -1.18
C GLU A 268 9.14 4.97 -1.00
N PHE A 269 10.21 4.71 -1.73
CA PHE A 269 11.43 5.53 -1.76
C PHE A 269 12.15 5.69 -0.40
N ALA A 270 11.91 4.75 0.53
CA ALA A 270 12.65 4.62 1.79
C ALA A 270 14.08 4.10 1.53
N GLY A 271 14.85 3.70 2.54
CA GLY A 271 16.17 3.11 2.29
C GLY A 271 17.33 4.12 2.36
N ILE A 272 17.34 5.08 3.29
CA ILE A 272 18.35 6.17 3.25
C ILE A 272 19.72 5.67 3.71
N SER A 273 20.72 5.91 2.88
CA SER A 273 22.12 5.75 3.27
C SER A 273 22.59 6.90 4.15
N LEU A 274 23.22 6.55 5.28
CA LEU A 274 23.75 7.50 6.25
C LEU A 274 25.22 7.83 6.00
N SER A 275 25.93 6.98 5.27
CA SER A 275 27.30 7.21 4.84
C SER A 275 27.58 6.49 3.53
N ASN A 276 28.61 6.88 2.78
CA ASN A 276 28.95 6.21 1.51
C ASN A 276 29.61 4.82 1.72
N LEU A 277 29.61 4.28 2.94
CA LEU A 277 30.13 2.95 3.26
C LEU A 277 28.97 1.96 3.20
N ALA A 278 29.19 0.77 2.65
CA ALA A 278 28.19 -0.30 2.66
C ALA A 278 27.75 -0.68 4.09
N ASN A 279 26.48 -1.05 4.27
CA ASN A 279 25.87 -1.46 5.55
C ASN A 279 25.86 -0.30 6.59
N SER A 280 25.49 0.89 6.10
CA SER A 280 25.31 2.12 6.85
C SER A 280 23.99 2.80 6.47
N GLU A 281 22.91 2.03 6.40
CA GLU A 281 21.62 2.46 5.84
C GLU A 281 20.46 2.30 6.87
N ILE A 282 19.27 2.82 6.53
CA ILE A 282 17.99 2.40 7.13
C ILE A 282 17.16 1.83 6.00
N ASN A 283 16.52 0.68 6.21
CA ASN A 283 15.77 -0.08 5.21
C ASN A 283 14.35 0.43 4.93
N GLY A 284 13.66 -0.24 4.01
CA GLY A 284 12.26 0.05 3.71
C GLY A 284 11.35 -0.17 4.92
N LEU A 285 11.19 -1.44 5.32
CA LEU A 285 10.56 -1.83 6.59
C LEU A 285 11.58 -2.60 7.44
N THR A 286 12.06 -1.96 8.50
CA THR A 286 13.03 -2.55 9.44
C THR A 286 12.34 -3.06 10.69
N LEU A 287 12.66 -4.29 11.10
CA LEU A 287 11.98 -5.00 12.18
C LEU A 287 12.99 -5.54 13.19
N TYR A 288 13.12 -4.87 14.33
CA TYR A 288 13.97 -5.30 15.44
C TYR A 288 13.16 -6.03 16.50
N GLY A 289 13.38 -7.34 16.69
CA GLY A 289 12.77 -8.10 17.79
C GLY A 289 11.24 -8.00 17.82
N VAL A 290 10.56 -7.90 16.67
CA VAL A 290 9.10 -7.73 16.61
C VAL A 290 8.43 -9.07 16.94
N GLY A 291 7.51 -9.06 17.90
CA GLY A 291 6.88 -10.28 18.43
C GLY A 291 5.67 -10.79 17.65
N ALA A 292 5.31 -12.05 17.89
CA ALA A 292 4.21 -12.75 17.25
C ALA A 292 2.81 -12.17 17.57
N GLY A 293 2.70 -11.28 18.56
CA GLY A 293 1.48 -10.53 18.83
C GLY A 293 1.22 -9.38 17.86
N THR A 294 2.22 -8.99 17.06
CA THR A 294 2.12 -7.91 16.05
C THR A 294 1.47 -8.44 14.77
N THR A 295 0.62 -7.63 14.14
CA THR A 295 0.01 -7.95 12.84
C THR A 295 0.61 -7.09 11.73
N ILE A 296 1.25 -7.73 10.75
CA ILE A 296 1.74 -7.04 9.54
C ILE A 296 1.28 -7.83 8.32
N ASP A 297 0.46 -7.20 7.48
CA ASP A 297 -0.21 -7.87 6.36
C ASP A 297 -0.51 -6.88 5.22
N HIS A 298 -0.36 -7.28 3.96
CA HIS A 298 -0.53 -6.38 2.80
C HIS A 298 0.37 -5.14 2.89
N ILE A 299 1.68 -5.36 2.86
CA ILE A 299 2.66 -4.29 2.80
C ILE A 299 3.34 -4.31 1.45
N GLN A 300 3.46 -3.15 0.81
CA GLN A 300 4.30 -2.97 -0.36
C GLN A 300 5.45 -2.06 0.02
N VAL A 301 6.68 -2.52 -0.18
CA VAL A 301 7.87 -1.69 -0.17
C VAL A 301 8.32 -1.51 -1.62
N SER A 302 8.62 -0.27 -2.02
CA SER A 302 9.07 0.02 -3.38
C SER A 302 10.14 1.09 -3.45
N TYR A 303 11.06 0.96 -4.40
CA TYR A 303 12.17 1.91 -4.58
C TYR A 303 12.97 2.12 -3.28
N SER A 304 13.09 1.08 -2.44
CA SER A 304 13.95 1.15 -1.25
C SER A 304 15.39 1.35 -1.71
N GLY A 305 16.09 2.34 -1.17
CA GLY A 305 17.52 2.57 -1.41
C GLY A 305 18.46 1.58 -0.74
N ASP A 306 17.90 0.64 -0.01
CA ASP A 306 18.58 -0.49 0.63
C ASP A 306 17.64 -1.71 0.57
N ASP A 307 17.63 -2.58 1.58
CA ASP A 307 16.72 -3.71 1.60
C ASP A 307 15.25 -3.26 1.66
N SER A 308 14.40 -4.05 1.02
CA SER A 308 12.96 -3.82 1.08
C SER A 308 12.41 -4.17 2.46
N TYR A 309 12.79 -5.35 2.97
CA TYR A 309 12.41 -5.84 4.28
C TYR A 309 13.62 -6.42 4.97
N GLU A 310 13.84 -6.00 6.22
CA GLU A 310 14.92 -6.54 7.02
C GLU A 310 14.44 -6.87 8.43
N TRP A 311 14.64 -8.13 8.81
CA TRP A 311 14.31 -8.64 10.14
C TRP A 311 15.59 -8.85 10.95
N PHE A 312 15.76 -8.08 12.00
CA PHE A 312 16.74 -8.32 13.05
C PHE A 312 16.07 -9.00 14.23
N GLY A 313 16.10 -10.34 14.24
CA GLY A 313 15.45 -11.12 15.27
C GLY A 313 13.92 -11.05 15.23
N GLY A 314 13.29 -11.50 16.32
CA GLY A 314 11.85 -11.49 16.49
C GLY A 314 11.15 -12.75 15.98
N THR A 315 9.83 -12.73 16.10
CA THR A 315 8.93 -13.87 15.86
C THR A 315 7.65 -13.47 15.10
N VAL A 316 7.57 -12.23 14.63
CA VAL A 316 6.41 -11.71 13.89
C VAL A 316 6.10 -12.58 12.68
N ASN A 317 4.82 -12.88 12.48
CA ASN A 317 4.34 -13.58 11.29
C ASN A 317 3.68 -12.57 10.34
N MET A 318 3.87 -12.74 9.04
CA MET A 318 3.45 -11.77 8.03
C MET A 318 2.82 -12.44 6.81
N LYS A 319 1.88 -11.76 6.15
CA LYS A 319 1.31 -12.22 4.87
C LYS A 319 1.21 -11.10 3.84
N ASN A 320 1.19 -11.48 2.56
CA ASN A 320 0.94 -10.56 1.44
C ASN A 320 1.96 -9.41 1.35
N LEU A 321 3.21 -9.74 1.06
CA LEU A 321 4.32 -8.79 0.99
C LEU A 321 4.76 -8.53 -0.45
N VAL A 322 5.02 -7.27 -0.80
CA VAL A 322 5.49 -6.89 -2.14
C VAL A 322 6.78 -6.10 -2.00
N ALA A 323 7.88 -6.60 -2.56
CA ALA A 323 9.12 -5.86 -2.77
C ALA A 323 9.20 -5.44 -4.24
N PHE A 324 9.18 -4.14 -4.53
CA PHE A 324 9.10 -3.67 -5.91
C PHE A 324 10.19 -2.67 -6.24
N ARG A 325 11.15 -3.12 -7.07
CA ARG A 325 12.35 -2.35 -7.42
C ARG A 325 13.06 -1.89 -6.14
N GLY A 326 13.47 -2.79 -5.27
CA GLY A 326 14.45 -2.48 -4.22
C GLY A 326 15.82 -2.21 -4.86
N TRP A 327 16.70 -1.52 -4.15
CA TRP A 327 18.08 -1.30 -4.56
C TRP A 327 18.95 -2.49 -4.16
N ASP A 328 18.82 -2.95 -2.91
CA ASP A 328 19.56 -4.11 -2.39
C ASP A 328 18.71 -5.37 -2.19
N ASP A 329 18.61 -5.99 -1.02
CA ASP A 329 17.94 -7.29 -0.92
C ASP A 329 16.41 -7.17 -0.78
N ASP A 330 15.67 -8.19 -1.22
CA ASP A 330 14.20 -8.18 -1.10
C ASP A 330 13.76 -8.62 0.30
N TRP A 331 14.39 -9.68 0.81
CA TRP A 331 14.07 -10.31 2.10
C TRP A 331 15.36 -10.63 2.86
N ASP A 332 15.84 -9.68 3.66
CA ASP A 332 16.99 -9.89 4.53
C ASP A 332 16.53 -10.36 5.92
N THR A 333 17.13 -11.43 6.40
CA THR A 333 16.85 -11.97 7.73
C THR A 333 18.14 -12.20 8.50
N ASP A 334 18.24 -11.57 9.66
CA ASP A 334 19.38 -11.70 10.56
C ASP A 334 18.91 -11.76 12.04
N TRP A 335 19.90 -11.84 12.91
CA TRP A 335 19.86 -11.76 14.37
C TRP A 335 18.84 -12.70 15.03
N GLY A 336 18.58 -13.86 14.43
CA GLY A 336 17.73 -14.88 15.04
C GLY A 336 16.26 -14.77 14.71
N TYR A 337 15.88 -14.09 13.62
CA TYR A 337 14.48 -14.03 13.21
C TYR A 337 13.91 -15.44 13.01
N SER A 338 12.76 -15.71 13.62
CA SER A 338 12.16 -17.06 13.65
C SER A 338 10.64 -17.05 13.40
N GLY A 339 10.15 -15.98 12.77
CA GLY A 339 8.76 -15.86 12.35
C GLY A 339 8.45 -16.58 11.04
N LYS A 340 7.23 -16.35 10.52
CA LYS A 340 6.71 -17.01 9.32
C LYS A 340 6.14 -16.02 8.33
N VAL A 341 6.37 -16.24 7.04
CA VAL A 341 5.87 -15.37 5.97
C VAL A 341 5.16 -16.20 4.90
N GLN A 342 3.96 -15.77 4.47
CA GLN A 342 3.26 -16.40 3.35
C GLN A 342 2.76 -15.38 2.32
N TYR A 343 2.90 -15.71 1.03
CA TYR A 343 2.55 -14.83 -0.10
C TYR A 343 3.46 -13.60 -0.14
N ALA A 344 4.64 -13.77 -0.73
CA ALA A 344 5.58 -12.68 -0.94
C ALA A 344 5.99 -12.63 -2.42
N VAL A 345 5.99 -11.44 -3.02
CA VAL A 345 6.44 -11.26 -4.40
C VAL A 345 7.49 -10.17 -4.47
N SER A 346 8.55 -10.40 -5.26
CA SER A 346 9.43 -9.33 -5.70
C SER A 346 9.50 -9.22 -7.21
N LEU A 347 9.52 -7.97 -7.69
CA LEU A 347 9.86 -7.63 -9.07
C LEU A 347 10.91 -6.54 -9.06
N ARG A 348 12.10 -6.91 -9.51
CA ARG A 348 13.30 -6.07 -9.53
C ARG A 348 13.44 -5.31 -10.85
N ASP A 349 14.17 -4.20 -10.81
CA ASP A 349 14.62 -3.52 -12.02
C ASP A 349 15.98 -4.10 -12.46
N PRO A 350 16.08 -4.76 -13.63
CA PRO A 350 17.34 -5.33 -14.09
C PRO A 350 18.47 -4.32 -14.29
N GLU A 351 18.18 -3.02 -14.32
CA GLU A 351 19.16 -1.95 -14.48
C GLU A 351 19.65 -1.33 -13.16
N VAL A 352 19.16 -1.79 -12.00
CA VAL A 352 19.48 -1.22 -10.68
C VAL A 352 19.82 -2.34 -9.70
N ALA A 353 21.06 -2.38 -9.20
CA ALA A 353 21.51 -3.26 -8.13
C ALA A 353 22.58 -2.56 -7.29
N ASP A 354 22.73 -2.99 -6.04
CA ASP A 354 23.68 -2.44 -5.08
C ASP A 354 25.12 -2.95 -5.27
N GLN A 355 26.07 -2.19 -4.72
CA GLN A 355 27.50 -2.49 -4.65
C GLN A 355 27.84 -3.70 -3.76
N SER A 356 26.99 -4.03 -2.78
CA SER A 356 27.05 -5.24 -1.93
C SER A 356 26.80 -6.54 -2.73
N ALA A 357 26.20 -6.38 -3.91
CA ALA A 357 25.68 -7.38 -4.82
C ALA A 357 24.33 -7.98 -4.41
N SER A 358 23.27 -7.46 -5.02
CA SER A 358 21.88 -7.69 -4.61
C SER A 358 21.33 -9.09 -4.90
N ASN A 359 20.49 -9.52 -3.98
CA ASN A 359 19.89 -10.83 -3.85
C ASN A 359 18.36 -10.74 -3.76
N GLY A 360 17.71 -11.89 -3.94
CA GLY A 360 16.32 -12.05 -3.50
C GLY A 360 16.25 -12.19 -1.98
N PHE A 361 16.82 -13.28 -1.48
CA PHE A 361 17.04 -13.50 -0.05
C PHE A 361 18.52 -13.36 0.30
N GLU A 362 18.82 -12.61 1.35
CA GLU A 362 20.00 -12.80 2.18
C GLU A 362 19.54 -13.29 3.56
N SER A 363 20.18 -14.35 4.06
CA SER A 363 19.85 -14.88 5.38
C SER A 363 21.10 -15.20 6.15
N ASP A 364 21.28 -14.41 7.20
CA ASP A 364 22.38 -14.46 8.14
C ASP A 364 21.88 -14.93 9.50
N ASN A 365 22.77 -15.56 10.27
CA ASN A 365 22.49 -15.80 11.68
C ASN A 365 23.35 -14.93 12.60
N PHE A 366 24.66 -14.91 12.37
CA PHE A 366 25.57 -14.18 13.24
C PHE A 366 26.85 -13.79 12.47
N ALA A 367 27.28 -12.53 12.60
CA ALA A 367 28.57 -12.05 12.14
C ALA A 367 29.61 -12.04 13.29
N ALA A 368 30.82 -12.59 13.15
CA ALA A 368 31.47 -13.17 11.98
C ALA A 368 31.40 -14.71 11.98
N GLY A 369 30.24 -15.29 11.66
CA GLY A 369 30.09 -16.73 11.47
C GLY A 369 30.43 -17.58 12.70
N ALA A 370 30.34 -18.90 12.53
CA ALA A 370 30.43 -19.86 13.63
C ALA A 370 31.86 -20.42 13.84
N PRO A 371 32.21 -20.97 15.03
CA PRO A 371 31.37 -21.06 16.22
C PRO A 371 31.04 -19.66 16.75
N ALA A 372 29.76 -19.42 17.06
CA ALA A 372 29.30 -18.12 17.49
C ALA A 372 29.90 -17.80 18.86
N THR A 373 30.91 -16.94 18.91
CA THR A 373 31.58 -16.55 20.16
C THR A 373 30.86 -15.41 20.88
N GLY A 374 29.72 -14.95 20.36
CA GLY A 374 28.92 -13.86 20.92
C GLY A 374 27.99 -14.27 22.08
N PRO A 375 27.30 -13.29 22.69
CA PRO A 375 26.28 -13.54 23.72
C PRO A 375 25.23 -14.55 23.23
N ASN A 376 24.87 -15.52 24.08
CA ASN A 376 23.94 -16.61 23.78
C ASN A 376 24.37 -17.59 22.66
N ASN A 377 25.66 -17.60 22.26
CA ASN A 377 26.22 -18.55 21.29
C ASN A 377 25.45 -18.56 19.95
N GLY A 378 24.98 -17.39 19.51
CA GLY A 378 24.26 -17.21 18.24
C GLY A 378 22.82 -17.77 18.24
N LEU A 379 22.22 -17.96 19.42
CA LEU A 379 20.83 -18.41 19.58
C LEU A 379 19.88 -17.24 19.94
N PRO A 380 18.61 -17.27 19.51
CA PRO A 380 18.02 -18.24 18.57
C PRO A 380 18.69 -18.19 17.19
N LEU A 381 18.66 -19.30 16.46
CA LEU A 381 19.12 -19.28 15.06
C LEU A 381 18.14 -18.47 14.21
N THR A 382 18.63 -17.73 13.22
CA THR A 382 17.80 -17.18 12.15
C THR A 382 17.21 -18.36 11.40
N ALA A 383 15.93 -18.62 11.67
CA ALA A 383 15.23 -19.81 11.25
C ALA A 383 13.80 -19.49 10.79
N PRO A 384 13.57 -18.43 9.99
CA PRO A 384 12.23 -18.11 9.56
C PRO A 384 11.71 -19.14 8.56
N VAL A 385 10.39 -19.20 8.41
CA VAL A 385 9.74 -20.08 7.44
C VAL A 385 8.95 -19.24 6.44
N PHE A 386 9.40 -19.22 5.19
CA PHE A 386 8.71 -18.59 4.07
C PHE A 386 7.96 -19.64 3.25
N ALA A 387 6.77 -19.31 2.79
CA ALA A 387 6.02 -20.13 1.85
C ALA A 387 5.33 -19.30 0.78
N ASN A 388 5.20 -19.86 -0.44
CA ASN A 388 4.53 -19.20 -1.55
C ASN A 388 5.20 -17.85 -1.91
N VAL A 389 6.47 -17.90 -2.30
CA VAL A 389 7.25 -16.70 -2.70
C VAL A 389 7.50 -16.68 -4.20
N SER A 390 7.44 -15.53 -4.84
CA SER A 390 7.81 -15.35 -6.25
C SER A 390 8.79 -14.19 -6.43
N ASN A 391 10.03 -14.43 -6.88
CA ASN A 391 11.00 -13.36 -7.13
C ASN A 391 11.42 -13.32 -8.61
N PHE A 392 11.41 -12.12 -9.18
CA PHE A 392 11.62 -11.87 -10.62
C PHE A 392 12.63 -10.75 -10.85
N VAL A 393 13.63 -10.97 -11.71
CA VAL A 393 14.58 -9.94 -12.17
C VAL A 393 14.65 -9.88 -13.69
N PHE A 394 15.43 -10.77 -14.31
CA PHE A 394 15.65 -10.77 -15.75
C PHE A 394 14.67 -11.71 -16.47
N SER A 395 13.92 -11.16 -17.43
CA SER A 395 13.11 -11.97 -18.37
C SER A 395 13.97 -12.65 -19.45
N GLY A 396 15.13 -12.05 -19.77
CA GLY A 396 16.17 -12.60 -20.65
C GLY A 396 17.33 -13.22 -19.85
N THR A 397 18.49 -13.37 -20.49
CA THR A 397 19.69 -13.90 -19.84
C THR A 397 20.08 -13.06 -18.63
N PRO A 398 20.19 -13.64 -17.42
CA PRO A 398 20.67 -12.91 -16.24
C PRO A 398 22.11 -12.39 -16.41
N SER A 399 22.41 -11.27 -15.76
CA SER A 399 23.73 -10.66 -15.76
C SER A 399 24.24 -10.46 -14.33
N ASN A 400 25.52 -10.79 -14.10
CA ASN A 400 26.26 -10.46 -12.88
C ASN A 400 27.24 -9.29 -13.11
N ALA A 401 27.11 -8.59 -14.23
CA ALA A 401 27.85 -7.35 -14.45
C ALA A 401 27.23 -6.22 -13.62
N ALA A 402 28.03 -5.17 -13.36
CA ALA A 402 27.51 -3.95 -12.77
C ALA A 402 26.37 -3.40 -13.63
N THR A 403 25.28 -3.04 -12.98
CA THR A 403 24.07 -2.54 -13.60
C THR A 403 24.25 -1.08 -14.02
N ALA A 404 23.56 -0.67 -15.09
CA ALA A 404 23.81 0.63 -15.72
C ALA A 404 23.32 1.82 -14.88
N LYS A 405 22.34 1.62 -14.00
CA LYS A 405 21.73 2.65 -13.15
C LYS A 405 21.91 2.36 -11.65
N GLY A 406 22.53 1.25 -11.29
CA GLY A 406 22.89 0.91 -9.91
C GLY A 406 24.35 1.19 -9.58
N SER A 407 24.75 0.79 -8.37
CA SER A 407 26.11 0.88 -7.84
C SER A 407 26.89 -0.43 -7.98
N GLY A 408 26.21 -1.56 -8.22
CA GLY A 408 26.83 -2.86 -8.43
C GLY A 408 25.97 -3.83 -9.23
N SER A 409 25.98 -5.11 -8.88
CA SER A 409 25.51 -6.22 -9.71
C SER A 409 24.50 -7.11 -9.00
N TYR A 410 23.64 -7.79 -9.74
CA TYR A 410 22.86 -8.90 -9.19
C TYR A 410 23.73 -10.12 -8.88
N GLN A 411 23.36 -10.87 -7.84
CA GLN A 411 24.06 -12.07 -7.40
C GLN A 411 23.13 -13.29 -7.34
N SER A 412 22.39 -13.50 -6.24
CA SER A 412 21.69 -14.75 -5.97
C SER A 412 20.20 -14.56 -5.74
N ALA A 413 19.38 -15.53 -6.16
CA ALA A 413 17.99 -15.56 -5.70
C ALA A 413 17.91 -15.87 -4.20
N MET A 414 18.80 -16.74 -3.70
CA MET A 414 18.96 -17.05 -2.28
C MET A 414 20.44 -17.16 -1.92
N HIS A 415 20.97 -16.19 -1.17
CA HIS A 415 22.27 -16.26 -0.50
C HIS A 415 22.05 -16.66 0.96
N LEU A 416 22.30 -17.94 1.26
CA LEU A 416 22.06 -18.51 2.60
C LEU A 416 23.40 -18.76 3.27
N ARG A 417 23.70 -18.04 4.36
CA ARG A 417 25.05 -18.01 4.91
C ARG A 417 25.09 -17.93 6.44
N ARG A 418 26.30 -17.92 6.98
CA ARG A 418 26.61 -17.64 8.41
C ARG A 418 25.77 -18.45 9.41
N ASN A 419 25.54 -19.75 9.18
CA ASN A 419 24.77 -20.64 10.06
C ASN A 419 23.26 -20.33 10.12
N THR A 420 22.68 -19.75 9.07
CA THR A 420 21.23 -19.66 8.92
C THR A 420 20.57 -21.05 8.92
N SER A 421 19.32 -21.09 9.39
CA SER A 421 18.42 -22.24 9.44
C SER A 421 17.06 -21.92 8.81
N ILE A 422 17.04 -20.92 7.93
CA ILE A 422 15.87 -20.51 7.15
C ILE A 422 15.22 -21.70 6.43
N SER A 423 13.92 -21.62 6.20
CA SER A 423 13.20 -22.60 5.41
C SER A 423 12.27 -21.92 4.42
N ILE A 424 12.26 -22.39 3.18
CA ILE A 424 11.51 -21.81 2.07
C ILE A 424 10.74 -22.93 1.37
N PHE A 425 9.44 -22.70 1.19
CA PHE A 425 8.49 -23.67 0.65
C PHE A 425 7.71 -23.14 -0.54
N ASN A 426 7.50 -23.98 -1.55
CA ASN A 426 6.55 -23.71 -2.64
C ASN A 426 6.80 -22.36 -3.32
N SER A 427 8.05 -22.07 -3.69
CA SER A 427 8.46 -20.77 -4.19
C SER A 427 9.09 -20.84 -5.58
N LEU A 428 8.95 -19.75 -6.32
CA LEU A 428 9.44 -19.58 -7.68
C LEU A 428 10.46 -18.45 -7.70
N PHE A 429 11.64 -18.72 -8.26
CA PHE A 429 12.67 -17.71 -8.48
C PHE A 429 13.01 -17.70 -9.96
N VAL A 430 13.01 -16.53 -10.59
CA VAL A 430 13.24 -16.41 -12.03
C VAL A 430 14.22 -15.30 -12.36
N GLY A 431 15.25 -15.66 -13.11
CA GLY A 431 16.10 -14.68 -13.77
C GLY A 431 17.20 -14.12 -12.90
N TYR A 432 17.78 -14.87 -11.97
CA TYR A 432 18.97 -14.44 -11.22
C TYR A 432 20.26 -15.05 -11.82
N PRO A 433 21.43 -14.41 -11.67
CA PRO A 433 22.69 -15.04 -12.03
C PRO A 433 22.91 -16.37 -11.30
N GLU A 434 22.64 -16.40 -10.00
CA GLU A 434 22.72 -17.59 -9.17
C GLU A 434 21.32 -17.91 -8.59
N GLY A 435 20.91 -19.17 -8.57
CA GLY A 435 19.66 -19.56 -7.92
C GLY A 435 19.85 -19.70 -6.41
N LEU A 436 20.41 -20.82 -5.98
CA LEU A 436 20.86 -21.05 -4.60
C LEU A 436 22.37 -20.87 -4.49
N ARG A 437 22.81 -19.95 -3.61
CA ARG A 437 24.16 -19.89 -3.09
C ARG A 437 24.16 -20.33 -1.62
N LEU A 438 24.60 -21.57 -1.38
CA LEU A 438 24.74 -22.12 -0.03
C LEU A 438 26.16 -21.86 0.47
N ASP A 439 26.28 -20.97 1.45
CA ASP A 439 27.56 -20.40 1.89
C ASP A 439 27.82 -20.70 3.37
N ALA A 440 29.08 -20.87 3.73
CA ALA A 440 29.54 -21.02 5.10
C ALA A 440 30.91 -20.36 5.26
N LEU A 441 31.25 -19.92 6.46
CA LEU A 441 32.58 -19.33 6.70
C LEU A 441 33.69 -20.33 6.34
N THR A 442 34.81 -19.83 5.84
CA THR A 442 36.01 -20.64 5.56
C THR A 442 36.39 -21.48 6.79
N GLY A 443 36.53 -22.79 6.62
CA GLY A 443 36.81 -23.75 7.70
C GLY A 443 35.59 -24.30 8.45
N THR A 444 34.36 -23.94 8.05
CA THR A 444 33.10 -24.39 8.68
C THR A 444 32.11 -24.92 7.66
N THR A 445 31.11 -25.68 8.10
CA THR A 445 30.01 -26.19 7.24
C THR A 445 28.63 -25.88 7.81
N ASN A 446 28.52 -25.00 8.80
CA ASN A 446 27.33 -24.93 9.66
C ASN A 446 25.99 -24.70 8.94
N THR A 447 25.97 -23.89 7.88
CA THR A 447 24.76 -23.72 7.05
C THR A 447 24.37 -25.04 6.34
N LEU A 448 25.36 -25.77 5.82
CA LEU A 448 25.17 -27.13 5.27
C LEU A 448 24.83 -28.15 6.36
N ASP A 449 25.35 -28.00 7.58
CA ASP A 449 25.03 -28.88 8.70
C ASP A 449 23.55 -28.71 9.10
N ASN A 450 23.03 -27.47 9.11
CA ASN A 450 21.60 -27.22 9.29
C ASN A 450 20.76 -27.85 8.18
N ALA A 451 21.22 -27.78 6.92
CA ALA A 451 20.56 -28.41 5.79
C ALA A 451 20.54 -29.95 5.92
N THR A 452 21.67 -30.54 6.29
CA THR A 452 21.85 -32.00 6.45
C THR A 452 21.06 -32.55 7.63
N ALA A 453 20.99 -31.79 8.74
CA ALA A 453 20.18 -32.13 9.92
C ALA A 453 18.67 -31.91 9.70
N GLY A 454 18.26 -31.31 8.58
CA GLY A 454 16.87 -30.99 8.28
C GLY A 454 16.32 -29.76 9.02
N ASN A 455 17.19 -28.94 9.61
CA ASN A 455 16.82 -27.68 10.25
C ASN A 455 16.58 -26.58 9.21
N LEU A 456 17.43 -26.48 8.18
CA LEU A 456 17.23 -25.65 6.98
C LEU A 456 16.48 -26.51 5.94
N GLN A 457 15.34 -26.04 5.46
CA GLN A 457 14.49 -26.81 4.52
C GLN A 457 14.16 -25.97 3.28
N LEU A 458 14.62 -26.40 2.10
CA LEU A 458 14.23 -25.83 0.81
C LEU A 458 13.44 -26.86 0.03
N ARG A 459 12.14 -26.61 -0.17
CA ARG A 459 11.17 -27.62 -0.60
C ARG A 459 10.13 -27.05 -1.56
N GLY A 460 9.86 -27.72 -2.67
CA GLY A 460 8.92 -27.25 -3.69
C GLY A 460 9.40 -25.97 -4.38
N ILE A 461 10.72 -25.79 -4.47
CA ILE A 461 11.35 -24.61 -5.07
C ILE A 461 11.56 -24.82 -6.56
N ILE A 462 11.20 -23.83 -7.37
CA ILE A 462 11.51 -23.79 -8.79
C ILE A 462 12.53 -22.67 -9.03
N LEU A 463 13.71 -23.05 -9.52
CA LEU A 463 14.73 -22.11 -10.00
C LEU A 463 14.67 -22.09 -11.52
N ALA A 464 14.29 -20.95 -12.11
CA ALA A 464 14.14 -20.82 -13.55
C ALA A 464 15.01 -19.71 -14.12
N ASN A 465 15.52 -19.93 -15.33
CA ASN A 465 16.33 -18.92 -16.04
C ASN A 465 17.53 -18.44 -15.19
N MET A 466 18.35 -19.37 -14.69
CA MET A 466 19.55 -19.07 -13.90
C MET A 466 20.81 -19.36 -14.72
N ASN A 467 21.88 -18.56 -14.56
CA ASN A 467 23.18 -18.89 -15.15
C ASN A 467 23.82 -20.06 -14.38
N THR A 468 23.79 -19.98 -13.05
CA THR A 468 24.24 -21.02 -12.12
C THR A 468 23.10 -21.36 -11.17
N PRO A 469 22.27 -22.38 -11.46
CA PRO A 469 21.10 -22.68 -10.64
C PRO A 469 21.43 -22.97 -9.18
N VAL A 470 22.47 -23.74 -8.88
CA VAL A 470 22.87 -24.09 -7.52
C VAL A 470 24.39 -24.07 -7.42
N ARG A 471 24.90 -23.46 -6.35
CA ARG A 471 26.32 -23.46 -6.02
C ARG A 471 26.57 -23.48 -4.52
N GLY A 472 27.72 -24.01 -4.17
CA GLY A 472 28.33 -23.80 -2.87
C GLY A 472 29.24 -22.57 -2.90
N ALA A 473 29.53 -22.02 -1.72
CA ALA A 473 30.52 -20.97 -1.56
C ALA A 473 31.43 -21.26 -0.36
N GLN A 474 32.64 -20.72 -0.45
CA GLN A 474 33.71 -20.90 0.54
C GLN A 474 33.99 -22.38 0.83
N SER A 475 33.68 -22.88 2.03
CA SER A 475 33.93 -24.28 2.43
C SER A 475 32.93 -25.28 1.87
N ILE A 476 31.78 -24.82 1.38
CA ILE A 476 30.73 -25.68 0.80
C ILE A 476 30.99 -25.82 -0.69
N THR A 477 31.08 -27.04 -1.18
CA THR A 477 31.28 -27.31 -2.61
C THR A 477 29.97 -27.24 -3.39
N ASN A 478 30.07 -27.02 -4.71
CA ASN A 478 28.91 -27.07 -5.60
C ASN A 478 28.19 -28.42 -5.55
N ASP A 479 28.92 -29.52 -5.43
CA ASP A 479 28.34 -30.86 -5.36
C ASP A 479 27.52 -31.04 -4.08
N GLN A 480 28.00 -30.53 -2.93
CA GLN A 480 27.27 -30.60 -1.67
C GLN A 480 25.97 -29.78 -1.73
N ALA A 481 26.04 -28.54 -2.21
CA ALA A 481 24.87 -27.69 -2.37
C ALA A 481 23.84 -28.30 -3.36
N THR A 482 24.33 -28.84 -4.48
CA THR A 482 23.50 -29.50 -5.51
C THR A 482 22.85 -30.77 -4.97
N ALA A 483 23.58 -31.60 -4.22
CA ALA A 483 23.05 -32.82 -3.61
C ALA A 483 21.92 -32.49 -2.61
N PHE A 484 22.10 -31.46 -1.78
CA PHE A 484 21.05 -30.99 -0.88
C PHE A 484 19.81 -30.54 -1.66
N PHE A 485 19.97 -29.62 -2.62
CA PHE A 485 18.86 -29.05 -3.38
C PHE A 485 18.08 -30.10 -4.17
N ASN A 486 18.78 -31.06 -4.79
CA ASN A 486 18.20 -32.12 -5.61
C ASN A 486 17.68 -33.34 -4.82
N THR A 487 17.62 -33.26 -3.48
CA THR A 487 17.01 -34.33 -2.67
C THR A 487 15.60 -34.61 -3.18
N ALA A 488 15.34 -35.83 -3.67
CA ALA A 488 14.12 -36.16 -4.41
C ALA A 488 12.83 -35.86 -3.62
N ALA A 489 12.84 -36.07 -2.30
CA ALA A 489 11.71 -35.78 -1.42
C ALA A 489 11.35 -34.29 -1.36
N PHE A 490 12.31 -33.39 -1.64
CA PHE A 490 12.09 -31.95 -1.57
C PHE A 490 11.37 -31.41 -2.81
N LYS A 491 11.28 -32.20 -3.90
CA LYS A 491 10.57 -31.84 -5.14
C LYS A 491 10.97 -30.48 -5.74
N ASN A 492 12.22 -30.08 -5.51
CA ASN A 492 12.77 -28.88 -6.14
C ASN A 492 13.01 -29.14 -7.63
N GLN A 493 12.96 -28.09 -8.45
CA GLN A 493 13.10 -28.16 -9.90
C GLN A 493 14.03 -27.05 -10.40
N ILE A 494 14.76 -27.36 -11.47
CA ILE A 494 15.59 -26.41 -12.21
C ILE A 494 15.05 -26.34 -13.64
N ILE A 495 14.63 -25.16 -14.06
CA ILE A 495 14.11 -24.90 -15.41
C ILE A 495 15.12 -24.05 -16.17
N ALA A 496 15.73 -24.64 -17.21
CA ALA A 496 16.67 -23.93 -18.06
C ALA A 496 16.00 -22.75 -18.79
N SER A 497 16.77 -21.70 -19.11
CA SER A 497 16.29 -20.51 -19.83
C SER A 497 15.56 -20.84 -21.13
N SER A 498 16.05 -21.84 -21.88
CA SER A 498 15.42 -22.32 -23.12
C SER A 498 14.03 -22.94 -22.92
N SER A 499 13.68 -23.30 -21.68
CA SER A 499 12.42 -23.91 -21.30
C SER A 499 11.56 -23.01 -20.42
N LEU A 500 11.92 -21.72 -20.26
CA LEU A 500 11.17 -20.79 -19.39
C LEU A 500 9.69 -20.69 -19.77
N ALA A 501 9.37 -20.75 -21.07
CA ALA A 501 8.00 -20.72 -21.57
C ALA A 501 7.13 -21.87 -21.03
N SER A 502 7.71 -23.00 -20.59
CA SER A 502 6.97 -24.13 -20.01
C SER A 502 6.28 -23.79 -18.69
N LEU A 503 6.73 -22.74 -17.99
CA LEU A 503 6.09 -22.27 -16.75
C LEU A 503 4.79 -21.51 -17.03
N LEU A 504 4.52 -21.12 -18.29
CA LEU A 504 3.34 -20.35 -18.67
C LEU A 504 3.13 -19.11 -17.78
N LEU A 505 4.20 -18.33 -17.58
CA LEU A 505 4.13 -17.04 -16.88
C LEU A 505 3.31 -16.03 -17.70
N ASN A 506 2.68 -15.05 -17.04
CA ASN A 506 2.01 -13.98 -17.75
C ASN A 506 3.02 -13.17 -18.60
N SER A 507 2.61 -12.67 -19.76
CA SER A 507 3.47 -11.80 -20.57
C SER A 507 3.85 -10.50 -19.86
N ALA A 508 3.03 -10.05 -18.90
CA ALA A 508 3.30 -8.86 -18.10
C ALA A 508 4.02 -9.15 -16.77
N THR A 509 4.50 -10.38 -16.51
CA THR A 509 5.19 -10.71 -15.24
C THR A 509 6.40 -9.81 -14.96
N PHE A 510 7.12 -9.40 -16.00
CA PHE A 510 8.32 -8.55 -15.89
C PHE A 510 8.04 -7.08 -16.26
N THR A 511 6.78 -6.69 -16.42
CA THR A 511 6.43 -5.30 -16.77
C THR A 511 6.49 -4.42 -15.53
N LEU A 512 7.47 -3.52 -15.45
CA LEU A 512 7.68 -2.67 -14.27
C LEU A 512 6.53 -1.68 -14.03
N THR A 513 5.76 -1.27 -15.05
CA THR A 513 4.71 -0.24 -14.88
C THR A 513 3.33 -0.81 -14.54
N ALA A 514 3.10 -2.10 -14.85
CA ALA A 514 1.82 -2.76 -14.67
C ALA A 514 2.00 -4.29 -14.68
N PRO A 515 2.68 -4.86 -13.67
CA PRO A 515 2.97 -6.28 -13.66
C PRO A 515 1.72 -7.12 -13.46
N ASN A 516 1.74 -8.32 -14.03
CA ASN A 516 0.76 -9.36 -13.74
C ASN A 516 1.49 -10.65 -13.40
N PHE A 517 1.36 -11.10 -12.15
CA PHE A 517 2.06 -12.27 -11.63
C PHE A 517 1.24 -13.56 -11.70
N LEU A 518 -0.01 -13.51 -12.18
CA LEU A 518 -0.84 -14.71 -12.28
C LEU A 518 -0.26 -15.68 -13.32
N PRO A 519 0.03 -16.95 -12.94
CA PRO A 519 0.31 -17.98 -13.93
C PRO A 519 -0.85 -18.13 -14.91
N GLN A 520 -0.55 -18.43 -16.17
CA GLN A 520 -1.59 -18.67 -17.16
C GLN A 520 -2.33 -20.00 -16.88
N THR A 521 -3.52 -20.16 -17.46
CA THR A 521 -4.27 -21.42 -17.37
C THR A 521 -3.43 -22.60 -17.86
N GLY A 522 -3.41 -23.68 -17.09
CA GLY A 522 -2.61 -24.87 -17.39
C GLY A 522 -1.14 -24.78 -16.96
N SER A 523 -0.71 -23.67 -16.35
CA SER A 523 0.65 -23.55 -15.80
C SER A 523 0.93 -24.68 -14.80
N PRO A 524 2.12 -25.31 -14.85
CA PRO A 524 2.54 -26.28 -13.84
C PRO A 524 2.61 -25.66 -12.44
N LEU A 525 2.76 -24.33 -12.33
CA LEU A 525 2.81 -23.60 -11.07
C LEU A 525 1.50 -23.66 -10.29
N LEU A 526 0.36 -23.93 -10.93
CA LEU A 526 -0.95 -23.97 -10.25
C LEU A 526 -1.15 -25.26 -9.40
N THR A 527 -0.20 -26.19 -9.47
CA THR A 527 -0.26 -27.49 -8.79
C THR A 527 1.11 -27.85 -8.20
N GLY A 528 1.18 -28.93 -7.43
CA GLY A 528 2.45 -29.53 -7.02
C GLY A 528 3.07 -28.94 -5.74
N ALA A 529 2.42 -27.98 -5.08
CA ALA A 529 2.83 -27.51 -3.76
C ALA A 529 2.91 -28.66 -2.74
N ILE A 530 3.84 -28.54 -1.80
CA ILE A 530 4.09 -29.49 -0.73
C ILE A 530 4.00 -28.83 0.64
N TRP A 531 3.39 -29.54 1.58
CA TRP A 531 3.12 -29.06 2.94
C TRP A 531 3.55 -30.10 3.96
N ASP A 532 4.86 -30.38 3.97
CA ASP A 532 5.52 -31.25 4.94
C ASP A 532 6.53 -30.47 5.78
N GLY A 533 7.22 -31.15 6.71
CA GLY A 533 8.26 -30.53 7.53
C GLY A 533 7.76 -29.26 8.23
N LYS A 534 8.55 -28.19 8.13
CA LYS A 534 8.20 -26.86 8.66
C LYS A 534 7.06 -26.17 7.89
N GLY A 535 6.80 -26.56 6.64
CA GLY A 535 5.67 -26.06 5.84
C GLY A 535 4.32 -26.55 6.35
N ALA A 536 4.25 -27.68 7.05
CA ALA A 536 3.00 -28.23 7.58
C ALA A 536 2.35 -27.38 8.70
N ASP A 537 3.06 -26.37 9.21
CA ASP A 537 2.61 -25.49 10.30
C ASP A 537 1.22 -24.87 10.03
N ALA A 538 0.42 -24.71 11.10
CA ALA A 538 -0.95 -24.23 11.01
C ALA A 538 -1.09 -22.79 10.47
N PHE A 539 -0.05 -21.96 10.58
CA PHE A 539 -0.03 -20.59 10.05
C PHE A 539 -0.24 -20.54 8.53
N PHE A 540 0.34 -21.49 7.81
CA PHE A 540 0.28 -21.51 6.35
C PHE A 540 -1.08 -22.00 5.86
N THR A 541 -1.63 -21.30 4.87
CA THR A 541 -2.72 -21.84 4.05
C THR A 541 -2.15 -22.86 3.10
N LYS A 542 -2.74 -24.06 3.03
CA LYS A 542 -2.18 -25.19 2.28
C LYS A 542 -2.61 -25.10 0.82
N GLU A 543 -1.95 -24.22 0.08
CA GLU A 543 -2.22 -23.98 -1.33
C GLU A 543 -1.86 -25.17 -2.21
N THR A 544 -2.44 -25.24 -3.40
CA THR A 544 -2.03 -26.22 -4.42
C THR A 544 -0.86 -25.73 -5.26
N PHE A 545 -0.61 -24.42 -5.29
CA PHE A 545 0.29 -23.76 -6.23
C PHE A 545 1.68 -23.43 -5.64
N ILE A 546 2.66 -23.33 -6.53
CA ILE A 546 4.05 -22.90 -6.29
C ILE A 546 4.18 -21.44 -6.73
N GLY A 547 4.85 -20.63 -5.92
CA GLY A 547 4.90 -19.18 -6.07
C GLY A 547 3.86 -18.48 -5.21
N ALA A 548 3.82 -17.16 -5.31
CA ALA A 548 2.93 -16.31 -4.51
C ALA A 548 1.49 -16.22 -5.04
N PHE A 549 1.21 -16.80 -6.21
CA PHE A 549 -0.06 -16.63 -6.90
C PHE A 549 -0.61 -17.96 -7.45
N GLY A 550 -1.87 -18.22 -7.12
CA GLY A 550 -2.73 -19.15 -7.85
C GLY A 550 -3.51 -18.39 -8.92
N THR A 551 -4.84 -18.44 -8.86
CA THR A 551 -5.73 -17.75 -9.81
C THR A 551 -6.20 -16.38 -9.34
N THR A 552 -5.91 -15.99 -8.11
CA THR A 552 -6.37 -14.72 -7.50
C THR A 552 -5.20 -13.75 -7.36
N ASN A 553 -5.37 -12.53 -7.87
CA ASN A 553 -4.37 -11.47 -7.71
C ASN A 553 -4.64 -10.65 -6.44
N TRP A 554 -4.03 -11.05 -5.33
CA TRP A 554 -4.14 -10.38 -4.04
C TRP A 554 -3.46 -8.99 -3.99
N THR A 555 -2.71 -8.59 -5.03
CA THR A 555 -2.12 -7.23 -5.12
C THR A 555 -3.10 -6.17 -5.63
N THR A 556 -4.26 -6.59 -6.15
CA THR A 556 -5.22 -5.70 -6.83
C THR A 556 -5.81 -4.67 -5.88
N GLY A 557 -5.94 -3.43 -6.36
CA GLY A 557 -6.58 -2.31 -5.66
C GLY A 557 -5.63 -1.52 -4.75
N TRP A 558 -4.69 -2.19 -4.10
CA TRP A 558 -3.95 -1.60 -3.00
C TRP A 558 -2.45 -1.42 -3.24
N THR A 559 -1.86 -1.99 -4.29
CA THR A 559 -0.47 -1.68 -4.68
C THR A 559 -0.39 -0.51 -5.66
N ASN A 560 0.80 0.09 -5.78
CA ASN A 560 1.13 1.07 -6.83
C ASN A 560 2.41 0.65 -7.56
N TRP A 561 2.33 0.54 -8.88
CA TRP A 561 3.46 0.14 -9.74
C TRP A 561 4.13 1.34 -10.44
N ASP A 562 3.56 2.54 -10.31
CA ASP A 562 4.16 3.79 -10.76
C ASP A 562 4.10 4.88 -9.66
N PRO A 563 4.73 4.63 -8.48
CA PRO A 563 4.81 5.64 -7.44
C PRO A 563 5.74 6.80 -7.83
N GLN A 564 6.54 6.69 -8.90
CA GLN A 564 7.35 7.80 -9.41
C GLN A 564 6.46 8.96 -9.86
N ASN A 565 5.38 8.67 -10.61
CA ASN A 565 4.51 9.68 -11.19
C ASN A 565 3.26 10.00 -10.35
N ALA A 566 3.03 9.27 -9.24
CA ALA A 566 1.88 9.49 -8.38
C ALA A 566 1.92 10.85 -7.66
N ASN A 567 0.84 11.62 -7.74
CA ASN A 567 0.70 12.89 -7.03
C ASN A 567 -0.09 12.68 -5.72
N TYR A 568 0.63 12.69 -4.60
CA TYR A 568 0.05 12.50 -3.26
C TYR A 568 -0.28 13.81 -2.54
N ASP A 569 -0.06 14.96 -3.18
CA ASP A 569 -0.38 16.26 -2.59
C ASP A 569 -1.87 16.61 -2.70
N LYS A 570 -2.60 15.96 -3.60
CA LYS A 570 -3.97 16.33 -3.99
C LYS A 570 -5.05 15.45 -3.36
#